data_AF-A0A8H8VC90-F1
#
_entry.id   AF-A0A8H8VC90-F1
#
_cell.length_a   1.000
_cell.length_b   1.000
_cell.length_c   1.000
_cell.angle_alpha   90.00
_cell.angle_beta   90.00
_cell.angle_gamma   90.00
#
_symmetry.space_group_name_H-M   'P 1'
#
loop_
_entity.id
_entity.type
_entity.pdbx_description
1 polymer ?
#
loop_
_entity_poly.entity_id
_entity_poly.type
_entity_poly.pdbx_seq_one_letter_code
_entity_poly.pdbx_strand_id
1 'polypeptide(L)'
;MEVAGLVLGALPILYGSVRVYRDTSKTINRILRKRIYVDELVDALILLEGTLKLLVKSLLQDSGCESAWSFELDPFEYLKDQDVKQQLQEHLGPEMEAVFARTMERIYDVIRETAKSIGGVVPELKGESTDDLHRIIKANRDQKAKQIDFVPRIKFAFKASELKSTIKDINDTVSGLHRIVNLTGRNEPSITAKVSANTNRLSRGIRRIQKVAENLHVAIGRSWKHDCHTGHAAKLFLDDRIDTVSKKGGTQFAFGLIFEARNIQGQSIWHETTVKVMEDSANTPDPAPKITPLKPCRVTILLPKIATIERKITIINDICGAIEIARGGKQQFAFVLGVDQHIGSMPSDDGVLTRYSDGNQTSLSTLLILDQYSGLKCLDLRMLLALRIASNILQLFKTNWLQRIWSKNEIYFPTSKGIKTPDLNRPFISVCFEGTKARPREDIELRAAILELGILLLEIWNWKAFQIPDTQTTPVGMLALYNQRHKHAFGWMQDTDATHTIPNFYYRAVHFCISGMDGQARCWKWDDPKLWVELCQNIIEPLHENCGNWVRKRTP
;
A
#
# COMPACT_ATOMS: atom_id res chain seq x y z
N MET A 1 -15.08 -26.07 6.45
CA MET A 1 -14.24 -25.12 7.23
C MET A 1 -12.87 -25.69 7.55
N GLU A 2 -12.75 -26.88 8.12
CA GLU A 2 -11.45 -27.53 8.42
C GLU A 2 -10.46 -27.54 7.23
N VAL A 3 -10.93 -27.85 6.01
CA VAL A 3 -10.11 -27.82 4.78
C VAL A 3 -9.53 -26.43 4.51
N ALA A 4 -10.31 -25.36 4.74
CA ALA A 4 -9.82 -23.99 4.56
C ALA A 4 -8.70 -23.67 5.57
N GLY A 5 -8.83 -24.16 6.81
CA GLY A 5 -7.78 -24.07 7.83
C GLY A 5 -6.50 -24.78 7.42
N LEU A 6 -6.59 -26.02 6.91
CA LEU A 6 -5.44 -26.78 6.41
C LEU A 6 -4.72 -26.07 5.27
N VAL A 7 -5.48 -25.57 4.28
CA VAL A 7 -4.91 -24.80 3.17
C VAL A 7 -4.20 -23.55 3.67
N LEU A 8 -4.85 -22.76 4.54
CA LEU A 8 -4.28 -21.53 5.10
C LEU A 8 -3.02 -21.78 5.95
N GLY A 9 -2.95 -22.91 6.65
CA GLY A 9 -1.76 -23.31 7.39
C GLY A 9 -0.60 -23.77 6.49
N ALA A 10 -0.89 -24.45 5.38
CA ALA A 10 0.13 -24.98 4.47
C ALA A 10 0.73 -23.93 3.52
N LEU A 11 -0.08 -22.97 3.04
CA LEU A 11 0.35 -21.95 2.07
C LEU A 11 1.61 -21.17 2.49
N PRO A 12 1.74 -20.65 3.74
CA PRO A 12 2.97 -20.03 4.26
C PRO A 12 4.24 -20.84 4.08
N ILE A 13 4.14 -22.14 4.31
CA ILE A 13 5.27 -23.06 4.23
C ILE A 13 5.64 -23.28 2.75
N LEU A 14 4.64 -23.45 1.88
CA LEU A 14 4.84 -23.71 0.47
C LEU A 14 5.45 -22.51 -0.25
N TYR A 15 4.86 -21.31 -0.19
CA TYR A 15 5.47 -20.16 -0.86
C TYR A 15 6.83 -19.80 -0.24
N GLY A 16 7.03 -20.01 1.07
CA GLY A 16 8.32 -19.86 1.74
C GLY A 16 9.39 -20.79 1.14
N SER A 17 9.04 -22.05 0.91
CA SER A 17 9.91 -23.04 0.27
C SER A 17 10.26 -22.66 -1.17
N VAL A 18 9.27 -22.22 -1.96
CA VAL A 18 9.49 -21.76 -3.34
C VAL A 18 10.38 -20.51 -3.37
N ARG A 19 10.21 -19.59 -2.41
CA ARG A 19 11.04 -18.39 -2.27
C ARG A 19 12.51 -18.72 -1.98
N VAL A 20 12.78 -19.70 -1.12
CA VAL A 20 14.15 -20.14 -0.84
C VAL A 20 14.80 -20.78 -2.07
N TYR A 21 14.07 -21.58 -2.83
CA TYR A 21 14.55 -22.10 -4.11
C TYR A 21 14.88 -20.96 -5.09
N ARG A 22 14.02 -19.94 -5.20
CA ARG A 22 14.25 -18.75 -6.03
C ARG A 22 15.56 -18.05 -5.64
N ASP A 23 15.80 -17.87 -4.35
CA ASP A 23 16.96 -17.13 -3.85
C ASP A 23 18.28 -17.91 -3.99
N THR A 24 18.27 -19.23 -3.82
CA THR A 24 19.45 -20.10 -4.06
C THR A 24 19.75 -20.31 -5.56
N SER A 25 18.73 -20.25 -6.41
CA SER A 25 18.86 -20.39 -7.86
C SER A 25 19.58 -19.21 -8.56
N LYS A 26 19.83 -18.08 -7.86
CA LYS A 26 20.48 -16.88 -8.43
C LYS A 26 21.91 -17.13 -8.93
N THR A 27 22.56 -18.21 -8.49
CA THR A 27 23.97 -18.53 -8.80
C THR A 27 24.16 -19.26 -10.14
N ILE A 28 23.10 -19.71 -10.83
CA ILE A 28 23.21 -20.59 -12.01
C ILE A 28 22.46 -20.01 -13.24
N ASN A 29 23.22 -19.55 -14.25
CA ASN A 29 22.72 -18.85 -15.45
C ASN A 29 21.71 -19.63 -16.32
N ARG A 30 21.64 -20.97 -16.21
CA ARG A 30 20.77 -21.82 -17.05
C ARG A 30 19.27 -21.78 -16.63
N ILE A 31 18.91 -20.99 -15.63
CA ILE A 31 17.60 -21.04 -14.94
C ILE A 31 16.69 -19.82 -15.24
N LEU A 32 17.11 -18.86 -16.07
CA LEU A 32 16.39 -17.59 -16.28
C LEU A 32 14.91 -17.73 -16.70
N ARG A 33 14.57 -18.65 -17.62
CA ARG A 33 13.15 -18.87 -18.01
C ARG A 33 12.33 -19.60 -16.95
N LYS A 34 12.93 -20.57 -16.25
CA LYS A 34 12.25 -21.29 -15.16
C LYS A 34 11.98 -20.36 -13.99
N ARG A 35 12.85 -19.36 -13.78
CA ARG A 35 12.73 -18.34 -12.73
C ARG A 35 11.47 -17.49 -12.84
N ILE A 36 11.08 -17.07 -14.05
CA ILE A 36 9.86 -16.28 -14.28
C ILE A 36 8.63 -17.04 -13.74
N TYR A 37 8.51 -18.31 -14.12
CA TYR A 37 7.41 -19.15 -13.64
C TYR A 37 7.49 -19.46 -12.13
N VAL A 38 8.68 -19.49 -11.54
CA VAL A 38 8.84 -19.66 -10.08
C VAL A 38 8.36 -18.40 -9.36
N ASP A 39 8.67 -17.21 -9.86
CA ASP A 39 8.18 -15.94 -9.33
C ASP A 39 6.65 -15.84 -9.47
N GLU A 40 6.09 -16.23 -10.62
CA GLU A 40 4.63 -16.31 -10.84
C GLU A 40 3.94 -17.30 -9.89
N LEU A 41 4.55 -18.47 -9.62
CA LEU A 41 4.01 -19.42 -8.65
C LEU A 41 3.99 -18.83 -7.23
N VAL A 42 5.04 -18.12 -6.81
CA VAL A 42 5.07 -17.43 -5.51
C VAL A 42 3.94 -16.43 -5.43
N ASP A 43 3.79 -15.57 -6.44
CA ASP A 43 2.73 -14.55 -6.48
C ASP A 43 1.33 -15.19 -6.48
N ALA A 44 1.11 -16.29 -7.21
CA ALA A 44 -0.16 -17.01 -7.25
C ALA A 44 -0.53 -17.66 -5.91
N LEU A 45 0.45 -18.27 -5.21
CA LEU A 45 0.24 -18.86 -3.87
C LEU A 45 -0.05 -17.77 -2.83
N ILE A 46 0.68 -16.66 -2.89
CA ILE A 46 0.49 -15.48 -2.04
C ILE A 46 -0.93 -14.96 -2.26
N LEU A 47 -1.33 -14.72 -3.52
CA LEU A 47 -2.66 -14.26 -3.90
C LEU A 47 -3.77 -15.17 -3.38
N LEU A 48 -3.65 -16.49 -3.54
CA LEU A 48 -4.60 -17.46 -3.04
C LEU A 48 -4.76 -17.37 -1.52
N GLU A 49 -3.66 -17.30 -0.77
CA GLU A 49 -3.70 -17.15 0.69
C GLU A 49 -4.42 -15.85 1.10
N GLY A 50 -4.08 -14.73 0.46
CA GLY A 50 -4.69 -13.42 0.75
C GLY A 50 -6.19 -13.40 0.47
N THR A 51 -6.59 -13.87 -0.72
CA THR A 51 -8.01 -13.95 -1.12
C THR A 51 -8.80 -14.87 -0.20
N LEU A 52 -8.26 -16.03 0.15
CA LEU A 52 -8.91 -16.97 1.06
C LEU A 52 -9.06 -16.39 2.47
N LYS A 53 -8.02 -15.74 3.01
CA LYS A 53 -8.08 -15.07 4.31
C LYS A 53 -9.15 -13.98 4.34
N LEU A 54 -9.22 -13.16 3.30
CA LEU A 54 -10.21 -12.09 3.19
C LEU A 54 -11.64 -12.65 3.18
N LEU A 55 -11.90 -13.65 2.36
CA LEU A 55 -13.21 -14.30 2.28
C LEU A 55 -13.60 -14.88 3.65
N VAL A 56 -12.73 -15.65 4.28
CA VAL A 56 -13.03 -16.26 5.58
C VAL A 56 -13.24 -15.21 6.66
N LYS A 57 -12.45 -14.12 6.69
CA LYS A 57 -12.65 -13.02 7.63
C LYS A 57 -14.01 -12.35 7.45
N SER A 58 -14.42 -12.07 6.21
CA SER A 58 -15.74 -11.51 5.93
C SER A 58 -16.83 -12.44 6.47
N LEU A 59 -16.77 -13.72 6.12
CA LEU A 59 -17.76 -14.70 6.58
C LEU A 59 -17.81 -14.81 8.12
N LEU A 60 -16.67 -14.76 8.79
CA LEU A 60 -16.60 -14.75 10.27
C LEU A 60 -17.24 -13.50 10.87
N GLN A 61 -17.00 -12.33 10.27
CA GLN A 61 -17.60 -11.07 10.72
C GLN A 61 -19.12 -11.10 10.53
N ASP A 62 -19.58 -11.56 9.37
CA ASP A 62 -20.99 -11.61 9.00
C ASP A 62 -21.75 -12.69 9.77
N SER A 63 -21.08 -13.76 10.20
CA SER A 63 -21.65 -14.80 11.08
C SER A 63 -21.67 -14.42 12.56
N GLY A 64 -21.08 -13.29 12.96
CA GLY A 64 -21.02 -12.84 14.35
C GLY A 64 -19.89 -13.45 15.19
N CYS A 65 -18.88 -14.07 14.58
CA CYS A 65 -17.73 -14.63 15.28
C CYS A 65 -16.79 -13.49 15.77
N GLU A 66 -16.67 -13.29 17.09
CA GLU A 66 -15.95 -12.12 17.66
C GLU A 66 -14.40 -12.22 17.67
N SER A 67 -13.81 -13.39 17.40
CA SER A 67 -12.37 -13.65 17.62
C SER A 67 -11.48 -13.57 16.36
N ALA A 68 -11.43 -12.38 15.72
CA ALA A 68 -10.54 -12.12 14.59
C ALA A 68 -9.03 -12.35 14.90
N TRP A 69 -8.61 -12.19 16.16
CA TRP A 69 -7.22 -12.39 16.58
C TRP A 69 -6.79 -13.86 16.61
N SER A 70 -7.69 -14.76 17.03
CA SER A 70 -7.41 -16.20 17.11
C SER A 70 -7.25 -16.80 15.71
N PHE A 71 -8.09 -16.36 14.76
CA PHE A 71 -7.96 -16.73 13.35
C PHE A 71 -6.60 -16.33 12.75
N GLU A 72 -6.05 -15.20 13.16
CA GLU A 72 -4.78 -14.70 12.60
C GLU A 72 -3.56 -15.43 13.16
N LEU A 73 -3.67 -15.99 14.37
CA LEU A 73 -2.61 -16.74 15.04
C LEU A 73 -2.51 -18.16 14.50
N ASP A 74 -3.63 -18.88 14.44
CA ASP A 74 -3.70 -20.25 13.94
C ASP A 74 -5.05 -20.48 13.21
N PRO A 75 -5.12 -20.15 11.90
CA PRO A 75 -6.33 -20.36 11.11
C PRO A 75 -6.82 -21.80 11.11
N PHE A 76 -5.91 -22.77 11.26
CA PHE A 76 -6.23 -24.19 11.22
C PHE A 76 -6.97 -24.62 12.49
N GLU A 77 -6.41 -24.34 13.67
CA GLU A 77 -7.09 -24.67 14.93
C GLU A 77 -8.39 -23.87 15.09
N TYR A 78 -8.39 -22.60 14.68
CA TYR A 78 -9.57 -21.75 14.80
C TYR A 78 -10.76 -22.24 13.98
N LEU A 79 -10.53 -22.65 12.71
CA LEU A 79 -11.59 -23.15 11.83
C LEU A 79 -11.98 -24.62 12.08
N LYS A 80 -11.29 -25.28 13.02
CA LYS A 80 -11.60 -26.64 13.49
C LYS A 80 -12.61 -26.63 14.64
N ASP A 81 -12.73 -25.50 15.34
CA ASP A 81 -13.70 -25.30 16.41
C ASP A 81 -15.14 -25.55 15.91
N GLN A 82 -15.92 -26.33 16.68
CA GLN A 82 -17.26 -26.75 16.27
C GLN A 82 -18.25 -25.58 16.29
N ASP A 83 -18.12 -24.65 17.25
CA ASP A 83 -19.03 -23.51 17.37
C ASP A 83 -18.81 -22.55 16.20
N VAL A 84 -17.53 -22.29 15.86
CA VAL A 84 -17.17 -21.48 14.68
C VAL A 84 -17.67 -22.13 13.39
N LYS A 85 -17.52 -23.45 13.26
CA LYS A 85 -18.01 -24.19 12.09
C LYS A 85 -19.53 -24.07 11.97
N GLN A 86 -20.26 -24.28 13.06
CA GLN A 86 -21.71 -24.22 13.06
C GLN A 86 -22.22 -22.82 12.69
N GLN A 87 -21.68 -21.76 13.29
CA GLN A 87 -22.08 -20.38 12.99
C GLN A 87 -21.85 -20.01 11.53
N LEU A 88 -20.73 -20.44 10.95
CA LEU A 88 -20.44 -20.20 9.54
C LEU A 88 -21.37 -20.99 8.61
N GLN A 89 -21.71 -22.24 8.94
CA GLN A 89 -22.64 -23.06 8.18
C GLN A 89 -24.05 -22.48 8.20
N GLU A 90 -24.51 -22.05 9.38
CA GLU A 90 -25.80 -21.37 9.55
C GLU A 90 -25.87 -20.07 8.75
N HIS A 91 -24.80 -19.27 8.75
CA HIS A 91 -24.73 -18.02 8.00
C HIS A 91 -24.72 -18.23 6.48
N LEU A 92 -23.93 -19.19 5.98
CA LEU A 92 -23.84 -19.47 4.55
C LEU A 92 -25.14 -20.06 3.99
N GLY A 93 -25.82 -20.88 4.78
CA GLY A 93 -26.92 -21.70 4.30
C GLY A 93 -26.47 -22.85 3.39
N PRO A 94 -27.35 -23.83 3.14
CA PRO A 94 -26.97 -25.13 2.57
C PRO A 94 -26.43 -25.05 1.13
N GLU A 95 -27.00 -24.18 0.29
CA GLU A 95 -26.60 -24.03 -1.11
C GLU A 95 -25.22 -23.39 -1.24
N MET A 96 -24.97 -22.31 -0.49
CA MET A 96 -23.69 -21.59 -0.53
C MET A 96 -22.59 -22.38 0.16
N GLU A 97 -22.93 -23.11 1.24
CA GLU A 97 -22.01 -24.04 1.90
C GLU A 97 -21.51 -25.10 0.91
N ALA A 98 -22.40 -25.70 0.10
CA ALA A 98 -22.00 -26.69 -0.89
C ALA A 98 -21.05 -26.12 -1.96
N VAL A 99 -21.30 -24.88 -2.42
CA VAL A 99 -20.41 -24.18 -3.38
C VAL A 99 -19.05 -23.88 -2.75
N PHE A 100 -19.05 -23.41 -1.50
CA PHE A 100 -17.83 -23.12 -0.75
C PHE A 100 -17.01 -24.40 -0.52
N ALA A 101 -17.64 -25.47 -0.04
CA ALA A 101 -17.00 -26.76 0.22
C ALA A 101 -16.32 -27.31 -1.05
N ARG A 102 -17.02 -27.32 -2.19
CA ARG A 102 -16.47 -27.78 -3.48
C ARG A 102 -15.26 -26.94 -3.93
N THR A 103 -15.30 -25.64 -3.68
CA THR A 103 -14.19 -24.74 -4.02
C THR A 103 -13.00 -24.97 -3.09
N MET A 104 -13.22 -25.21 -1.79
CA MET A 104 -12.16 -25.57 -0.84
C MET A 104 -11.51 -26.91 -1.18
N GLU A 105 -12.28 -27.92 -1.59
CA GLU A 105 -11.76 -29.21 -2.04
C GLU A 105 -10.85 -29.04 -3.27
N ARG A 106 -11.30 -28.26 -4.26
CA ARG A 106 -10.48 -27.96 -5.44
C ARG A 106 -9.17 -27.25 -5.07
N ILE A 107 -9.23 -26.28 -4.15
CA ILE A 107 -8.03 -25.59 -3.66
C ILE A 107 -7.11 -26.58 -2.95
N TYR A 108 -7.66 -27.43 -2.08
CA TYR A 108 -6.91 -28.44 -1.35
C TYR A 108 -6.17 -29.37 -2.32
N ASP A 109 -6.83 -29.86 -3.36
CA ASP A 109 -6.21 -30.72 -4.37
C ASP A 109 -5.07 -30.01 -5.10
N VAL A 110 -5.27 -28.77 -5.55
CA VAL A 110 -4.22 -27.98 -6.24
C VAL A 110 -3.02 -27.74 -5.33
N ILE A 111 -3.25 -27.42 -4.06
CA ILE A 111 -2.19 -27.19 -3.06
C ILE A 111 -1.47 -28.48 -2.70
N ARG A 112 -2.19 -29.60 -2.60
CA ARG A 112 -1.61 -30.93 -2.43
C ARG A 112 -0.69 -31.29 -3.60
N GLU A 113 -1.13 -31.12 -4.84
CA GLU A 113 -0.30 -31.42 -6.02
C GLU A 113 0.92 -30.49 -6.11
N THR A 114 0.75 -29.22 -5.70
CA THR A 114 1.87 -28.28 -5.57
C THR A 114 2.89 -28.77 -4.55
N ALA A 115 2.43 -29.23 -3.38
CA ALA A 115 3.28 -29.70 -2.30
C ALA A 115 4.09 -30.95 -2.68
N LYS A 116 3.51 -31.90 -3.42
CA LYS A 116 4.22 -33.08 -3.97
C LYS A 116 5.45 -32.74 -4.79
N SER A 117 5.43 -31.58 -5.46
CA SER A 117 6.53 -31.12 -6.32
C SER A 117 7.63 -30.37 -5.56
N ILE A 118 7.49 -30.21 -4.24
CA ILE A 118 8.45 -29.56 -3.35
C ILE A 118 8.94 -30.58 -2.32
N GLY A 119 10.15 -31.10 -2.53
CA GLY A 119 10.79 -32.03 -1.59
C GLY A 119 11.43 -31.30 -0.40
N GLY A 120 11.45 -31.96 0.76
CA GLY A 120 12.11 -31.45 1.98
C GLY A 120 11.28 -30.53 2.86
N VAL A 121 9.99 -30.36 2.53
CA VAL A 121 9.01 -29.61 3.35
C VAL A 121 8.67 -30.33 4.65
N VAL A 122 8.79 -31.66 4.67
CA VAL A 122 8.70 -32.48 5.89
C VAL A 122 10.09 -33.06 6.17
N PRO A 123 10.81 -32.62 7.22
CA PRO A 123 12.20 -33.03 7.47
C PRO A 123 12.40 -34.53 7.69
N GLU A 124 11.39 -35.21 8.23
CA GLU A 124 11.41 -36.64 8.56
C GLU A 124 11.28 -37.52 7.31
N LEU A 125 10.70 -36.99 6.22
CA LEU A 125 10.46 -37.72 4.99
C LEU A 125 11.61 -37.50 4.00
N LYS A 126 12.65 -38.32 4.09
CA LYS A 126 13.72 -38.37 3.07
C LYS A 126 13.22 -39.09 1.81
N GLY A 127 12.44 -38.40 0.97
CA GLY A 127 12.07 -38.86 -0.37
C GLY A 127 10.69 -39.51 -0.53
N GLU A 128 9.81 -39.38 0.46
CA GLU A 128 8.39 -39.78 0.35
C GLU A 128 7.49 -38.62 -0.10
N SER A 129 6.29 -38.95 -0.58
CA SER A 129 5.28 -37.99 -1.07
C SER A 129 4.89 -36.98 0.03
N THR A 130 4.97 -35.69 -0.27
CA THR A 130 4.58 -34.56 0.60
C THR A 130 3.12 -34.14 0.35
N ASP A 131 2.21 -35.09 0.21
CA ASP A 131 0.80 -34.84 -0.14
C ASP A 131 -0.13 -34.65 1.07
N ASP A 132 0.36 -34.88 2.28
CA ASP A 132 -0.38 -34.63 3.51
C ASP A 132 -0.09 -33.21 4.04
N LEU A 133 -1.02 -32.28 3.78
CA LEU A 133 -0.92 -30.88 4.23
C LEU A 133 -0.90 -30.77 5.77
N HIS A 134 -1.59 -31.66 6.48
CA HIS A 134 -1.59 -31.64 7.95
C HIS A 134 -0.22 -32.03 8.51
N ARG A 135 0.43 -33.05 7.92
CA ARG A 135 1.83 -33.39 8.26
C ARG A 135 2.79 -32.26 7.97
N ILE A 136 2.62 -31.56 6.84
CA ILE A 136 3.41 -30.37 6.50
C ILE A 136 3.30 -29.31 7.59
N ILE A 137 2.08 -28.98 8.03
CA ILE A 137 1.87 -28.00 9.11
C ILE A 137 2.53 -28.48 10.40
N LYS A 138 2.24 -29.71 10.83
CA LYS A 138 2.76 -30.28 12.08
C LYS A 138 4.28 -30.30 12.12
N ALA A 139 4.93 -30.71 11.03
CA ALA A 139 6.39 -30.79 10.94
C ALA A 139 7.09 -29.43 10.99
N ASN A 140 6.36 -28.34 10.74
CA ASN A 140 6.88 -26.97 10.72
C ASN A 140 6.29 -26.08 11.84
N ARG A 141 5.48 -26.64 12.77
CA ARG A 141 4.76 -25.89 13.81
C ARG A 141 5.67 -25.22 14.84
N ASP A 142 6.75 -25.89 15.24
CA ASP A 142 7.67 -25.43 16.29
C ASP A 142 8.86 -24.60 15.76
N GLN A 143 9.03 -24.54 14.44
CA GLN A 143 10.04 -23.71 13.81
C GLN A 143 9.53 -22.27 13.75
N LYS A 144 9.81 -21.51 14.82
CA LYS A 144 9.41 -20.10 14.98
C LYS A 144 9.52 -19.32 13.66
N ALA A 145 8.49 -18.52 13.42
CA ALA A 145 8.17 -17.69 12.25
C ALA A 145 9.26 -16.75 11.69
N LYS A 146 10.54 -16.89 12.04
CA LYS A 146 11.59 -15.95 11.62
C LYS A 146 12.71 -16.50 10.76
N GLN A 147 13.04 -17.79 10.79
CA GLN A 147 13.91 -18.39 9.77
C GLN A 147 13.61 -19.88 9.68
N ILE A 148 12.79 -20.26 8.73
CA ILE A 148 12.74 -21.66 8.33
C ILE A 148 14.06 -21.91 7.62
N ASP A 149 14.90 -22.77 8.19
CA ASP A 149 16.20 -23.15 7.63
C ASP A 149 15.96 -24.15 6.46
N PHE A 150 15.24 -23.66 5.45
CA PHE A 150 14.86 -24.37 4.22
C PHE A 150 16.08 -24.68 3.34
N VAL A 151 17.16 -23.91 3.50
CA VAL A 151 18.26 -23.80 2.53
C VAL A 151 18.94 -25.15 2.24
N PRO A 152 19.23 -26.03 3.22
CA PRO A 152 19.84 -27.33 2.90
C PRO A 152 18.82 -28.41 2.52
N ARG A 153 17.51 -28.16 2.61
CA ARG A 153 16.47 -29.21 2.56
C ARG A 153 15.59 -29.17 1.31
N ILE A 154 15.32 -27.98 0.78
CA ILE A 154 14.32 -27.83 -0.28
C ILE A 154 14.85 -28.31 -1.64
N LYS A 155 14.12 -29.25 -2.25
CA LYS A 155 14.32 -29.72 -3.63
C LYS A 155 13.11 -29.35 -4.47
N PHE A 156 13.32 -28.66 -5.59
CA PHE A 156 12.23 -28.19 -6.44
C PHE A 156 12.14 -29.03 -7.73
N ALA A 157 11.11 -29.88 -7.82
CA ALA A 157 11.00 -30.91 -8.86
C ALA A 157 10.14 -30.52 -10.08
N PHE A 158 9.60 -29.30 -10.13
CA PHE A 158 8.72 -28.87 -11.23
C PHE A 158 9.42 -28.86 -12.60
N LYS A 159 8.76 -29.46 -13.60
CA LYS A 159 8.99 -29.14 -15.03
C LYS A 159 8.29 -27.83 -15.40
N ALA A 160 8.71 -27.20 -16.50
CA ALA A 160 8.15 -25.93 -16.93
C ALA A 160 6.65 -26.02 -17.30
N SER A 161 6.21 -27.13 -17.91
CA SER A 161 4.80 -27.38 -18.22
C SER A 161 3.95 -27.59 -16.97
N GLU A 162 4.46 -28.37 -16.01
CA GLU A 162 3.81 -28.63 -14.71
C GLU A 162 3.65 -27.34 -13.90
N LEU A 163 4.67 -26.47 -13.93
CA LEU A 163 4.64 -25.17 -13.26
C LEU A 163 3.57 -24.24 -13.86
N LYS A 164 3.48 -24.17 -15.19
CA LYS A 164 2.42 -23.42 -15.89
C LYS A 164 1.02 -23.94 -15.55
N SER A 165 0.84 -25.26 -15.58
CA SER A 165 -0.43 -25.88 -15.23
C SER A 165 -0.82 -25.53 -13.79
N THR A 166 0.11 -25.69 -12.86
CA THR A 166 -0.12 -25.40 -11.43
C THR A 166 -0.50 -23.92 -11.21
N ILE A 167 0.21 -22.99 -11.85
CA ILE A 167 -0.12 -21.55 -11.78
C ILE A 167 -1.53 -21.29 -12.30
N LYS A 168 -1.88 -21.89 -13.45
CA LYS A 168 -3.22 -21.77 -14.03
C LYS A 168 -4.28 -22.33 -13.08
N ASP A 169 -4.06 -23.52 -12.53
CA ASP A 169 -5.00 -24.18 -11.63
C ASP A 169 -5.20 -23.35 -10.34
N ILE A 170 -4.13 -22.76 -9.79
CA ILE A 170 -4.22 -21.83 -8.66
C ILE A 170 -5.05 -20.60 -9.06
N ASN A 171 -4.74 -19.92 -10.17
CA ASN A 171 -5.48 -18.75 -10.61
C ASN A 171 -6.98 -19.05 -10.85
N ASP A 172 -7.31 -20.19 -11.44
CA ASP A 172 -8.70 -20.64 -11.62
C ASP A 172 -9.41 -20.81 -10.27
N THR A 173 -8.72 -21.34 -9.25
CA THR A 173 -9.30 -21.44 -7.90
C THR A 173 -9.49 -20.08 -7.24
N VAL A 174 -8.56 -19.13 -7.42
CA VAL A 174 -8.71 -17.75 -6.94
C VAL A 174 -9.91 -17.07 -7.60
N SER A 175 -10.11 -17.27 -8.91
CA SER A 175 -11.30 -16.77 -9.62
C SER A 175 -12.59 -17.38 -9.07
N GLY A 176 -12.56 -18.68 -8.72
CA GLY A 176 -13.65 -19.35 -8.00
C GLY A 176 -13.97 -18.69 -6.65
N LEU A 177 -12.94 -18.35 -5.86
CA LEU A 177 -13.09 -17.61 -4.60
C LEU A 177 -13.69 -16.23 -4.82
N HIS A 178 -13.24 -15.47 -5.82
CA HIS A 178 -13.82 -14.16 -6.12
C HIS A 178 -15.29 -14.23 -6.52
N ARG A 179 -15.70 -15.28 -7.22
CA ARG A 179 -17.12 -15.52 -7.51
C ARG A 179 -17.91 -15.73 -6.21
N ILE A 180 -17.38 -16.47 -5.25
CA ILE A 180 -18.00 -16.65 -3.93
C ILE A 180 -18.08 -15.31 -3.19
N VAL A 181 -17.00 -14.53 -3.16
CA VAL A 181 -16.98 -13.17 -2.57
C VAL A 181 -18.06 -12.28 -3.18
N ASN A 182 -18.23 -12.33 -4.51
CA ASN A 182 -19.23 -11.51 -5.19
C ASN A 182 -20.67 -11.98 -4.93
N LEU A 183 -20.88 -13.29 -4.77
CA LEU A 183 -22.20 -13.85 -4.44
C LEU A 183 -22.59 -13.57 -2.99
N THR A 184 -21.64 -13.67 -2.06
CA THR A 184 -21.83 -13.36 -0.63
C THR A 184 -21.99 -11.85 -0.41
N GLY A 185 -21.19 -11.03 -1.08
CA GLY A 185 -21.28 -9.56 -1.00
C GLY A 185 -22.53 -8.96 -1.68
N ARG A 186 -23.21 -9.67 -2.59
CA ARG A 186 -24.47 -9.22 -3.20
C ARG A 186 -25.68 -9.31 -2.26
N ASN A 187 -25.55 -10.01 -1.13
CA ASN A 187 -26.59 -10.06 -0.11
C ASN A 187 -26.52 -8.88 0.88
N GLU A 188 -25.51 -7.99 0.76
CA GLU A 188 -25.64 -6.62 1.28
C GLU A 188 -26.55 -5.85 0.31
N PRO A 189 -27.73 -5.36 0.73
CA PRO A 189 -28.52 -4.46 -0.09
C PRO A 189 -27.73 -3.18 -0.34
N SER A 190 -27.13 -3.12 -1.53
CA SER A 190 -26.61 -1.94 -2.17
C SER A 190 -27.74 -0.92 -2.25
N ILE A 191 -27.75 0.04 -1.30
CA ILE A 191 -28.37 1.38 -1.31
C ILE A 191 -28.28 2.05 0.09
N THR A 192 -27.99 1.34 1.19
CA THR A 192 -27.71 1.99 2.49
C THR A 192 -26.70 1.24 3.37
N ALA A 193 -25.55 0.85 2.82
CA ALA A 193 -24.41 0.50 3.68
C ALA A 193 -24.08 1.74 4.53
N LYS A 194 -24.34 1.68 5.84
CA LYS A 194 -24.02 2.78 6.76
C LYS A 194 -22.54 3.09 6.59
N VAL A 195 -22.22 4.31 6.11
CA VAL A 195 -20.84 4.79 5.98
C VAL A 195 -20.08 4.43 7.24
N SER A 196 -19.03 3.63 7.12
CA SER A 196 -18.33 3.12 8.30
C SER A 196 -17.77 4.30 9.10
N ALA A 197 -17.68 4.14 10.42
CA ALA A 197 -17.04 5.15 11.27
C ALA A 197 -15.58 5.38 10.85
N ASN A 198 -14.95 4.37 10.24
CA ASN A 198 -13.59 4.41 9.70
C ASN A 198 -13.52 5.29 8.44
N THR A 199 -14.46 5.14 7.50
CA THR A 199 -14.52 5.95 6.27
C THR A 199 -14.63 7.44 6.58
N ASN A 200 -15.52 7.79 7.51
CA ASN A 200 -15.70 9.17 7.98
C ASN A 200 -14.47 9.74 8.70
N ARG A 201 -13.70 8.87 9.34
CA ARG A 201 -12.46 9.25 10.01
C ARG A 201 -11.36 9.49 8.99
N LEU A 202 -11.22 8.59 8.03
CA LEU A 202 -10.26 8.68 6.95
C LEU A 202 -10.51 9.94 6.10
N SER A 203 -11.77 10.22 5.74
CA SER A 203 -12.15 11.40 4.95
C SER A 203 -11.82 12.72 5.65
N ARG A 204 -11.99 12.80 6.98
CA ARG A 204 -11.55 13.95 7.78
C ARG A 204 -10.03 14.05 7.84
N GLY A 205 -9.37 12.91 7.92
CA GLY A 205 -7.92 12.80 7.92
C GLY A 205 -7.24 13.31 6.68
N ILE A 206 -7.69 12.83 5.52
CA ILE A 206 -7.18 13.24 4.21
C ILE A 206 -7.29 14.76 4.06
N ARG A 207 -8.44 15.36 4.40
CA ARG A 207 -8.64 16.82 4.34
C ARG A 207 -7.74 17.59 5.30
N ARG A 208 -7.51 17.06 6.50
CA ARG A 208 -6.53 17.64 7.44
C ARG A 208 -5.13 17.60 6.85
N ILE A 209 -4.70 16.47 6.27
CA ILE A 209 -3.39 16.35 5.61
C ILE A 209 -3.29 17.31 4.43
N GLN A 210 -4.31 17.45 3.58
CA GLN A 210 -4.32 18.39 2.46
C GLN A 210 -4.01 19.82 2.92
N LYS A 211 -4.73 20.30 3.94
CA LYS A 211 -4.54 21.65 4.48
C LYS A 211 -3.11 21.85 4.98
N VAL A 212 -2.58 20.87 5.71
CA VAL A 212 -1.23 20.95 6.25
C VAL A 212 -0.15 20.81 5.16
N ALA A 213 -0.37 19.96 4.17
CA ALA A 213 0.54 19.79 3.03
C ALA A 213 0.61 21.08 2.19
N GLU A 214 -0.53 21.74 1.97
CA GLU A 214 -0.55 23.06 1.31
C GLU A 214 0.22 24.11 2.12
N ASN A 215 -0.02 24.19 3.43
CA ASN A 215 0.73 25.07 4.32
C ASN A 215 2.24 24.78 4.28
N LEU A 216 2.63 23.50 4.25
CA LEU A 216 4.02 23.09 4.14
C LEU A 216 4.64 23.59 2.83
N HIS A 217 3.95 23.43 1.71
CA HIS A 217 4.44 23.92 0.42
C HIS A 217 4.67 25.44 0.45
N VAL A 218 3.68 26.19 0.93
CA VAL A 218 3.76 27.65 1.06
C VAL A 218 4.92 28.06 1.97
N ALA A 219 5.05 27.39 3.11
CA ALA A 219 6.11 27.66 4.08
C ALA A 219 7.51 27.40 3.49
N ILE A 220 7.71 26.27 2.81
CA ILE A 220 8.95 25.96 2.09
C ILE A 220 9.26 27.05 1.05
N GLY A 221 8.26 27.41 0.24
CA GLY A 221 8.42 28.42 -0.82
C GLY A 221 8.88 29.79 -0.30
N ARG A 222 8.45 30.18 0.90
CA ARG A 222 8.84 31.45 1.55
C ARG A 222 10.21 31.41 2.22
N SER A 223 10.68 30.23 2.59
CA SER A 223 11.92 30.05 3.36
C SER A 223 13.16 29.79 2.49
N TRP A 224 13.03 29.83 1.17
CA TRP A 224 14.18 29.79 0.26
C TRP A 224 14.82 31.17 0.13
N LYS A 225 16.13 31.23 0.33
CA LYS A 225 16.90 32.44 0.06
C LYS A 225 17.08 32.61 -1.46
N HIS A 226 16.75 33.79 -1.97
CA HIS A 226 17.02 34.15 -3.35
C HIS A 226 18.53 34.16 -3.66
N ASP A 227 18.90 33.83 -4.89
CA ASP A 227 20.27 33.91 -5.44
C ASP A 227 21.36 33.08 -4.73
N CYS A 228 20.98 32.10 -3.89
CA CYS A 228 21.98 31.21 -3.27
C CYS A 228 22.37 30.00 -4.14
N HIS A 229 21.50 29.60 -5.08
CA HIS A 229 21.66 28.43 -5.94
C HIS A 229 20.99 28.69 -7.30
N THR A 230 21.29 27.88 -8.32
CA THR A 230 20.64 27.98 -9.64
C THR A 230 19.20 27.46 -9.61
N GLY A 231 18.85 26.64 -8.62
CA GLY A 231 17.50 26.21 -8.37
C GLY A 231 17.38 25.39 -7.08
N HIS A 232 16.17 25.40 -6.53
CA HIS A 232 15.78 24.60 -5.37
C HIS A 232 14.64 23.67 -5.73
N ALA A 233 14.62 22.51 -5.10
CA ALA A 233 13.48 21.61 -5.15
C ALA A 233 13.23 20.99 -3.77
N ALA A 234 11.96 20.68 -3.50
CA ALA A 234 11.58 19.85 -2.37
C ALA A 234 10.99 18.54 -2.90
N LYS A 235 11.50 17.43 -2.40
CA LYS A 235 11.02 16.09 -2.73
C LYS A 235 10.24 15.55 -1.56
N LEU A 236 8.95 15.27 -1.76
CA LEU A 236 8.05 14.83 -0.70
C LEU A 236 7.84 13.33 -0.78
N PHE A 237 8.18 12.62 0.28
CA PHE A 237 7.92 11.18 0.38
C PHE A 237 6.42 10.89 0.48
N LEU A 238 5.98 9.89 -0.27
CA LEU A 238 4.60 9.40 -0.30
C LEU A 238 4.38 8.37 0.80
N ASP A 239 4.55 8.81 2.05
CA ASP A 239 4.43 7.95 3.23
C ASP A 239 2.98 7.48 3.44
N ASP A 240 2.83 6.34 4.13
CA ASP A 240 1.53 5.88 4.59
C ASP A 240 1.12 6.66 5.85
N ARG A 241 0.12 7.52 5.69
CA ARG A 241 -0.46 8.34 6.76
C ARG A 241 -1.88 7.90 7.14
N ILE A 242 -2.36 6.79 6.58
CA ILE A 242 -3.72 6.30 6.83
C ILE A 242 -3.84 5.82 8.28
N ASP A 243 -2.85 5.06 8.76
CA ASP A 243 -2.88 4.47 10.10
C ASP A 243 -2.67 5.50 11.23
N THR A 244 -1.84 6.52 11.00
CA THR A 244 -1.60 7.59 11.97
C THR A 244 -2.85 8.44 12.17
N VAL A 245 -3.62 8.68 11.10
CA VAL A 245 -4.91 9.36 11.17
C VAL A 245 -6.00 8.44 11.73
N SER A 246 -5.92 7.13 11.50
CA SER A 246 -6.91 6.14 11.93
C SER A 246 -6.81 5.68 13.40
N LYS A 247 -5.77 6.05 14.15
CA LYS A 247 -5.62 5.70 15.60
C LYS A 247 -6.16 6.78 16.55
N LYS A 248 -7.09 6.44 17.45
CA LYS A 248 -7.67 7.41 18.42
C LYS A 248 -6.52 8.04 19.24
N GLY A 249 -6.31 9.36 19.11
CA GLY A 249 -5.27 10.09 19.85
C GLY A 249 -3.96 10.38 19.11
N GLY A 250 -3.83 10.04 17.82
CA GLY A 250 -2.68 10.48 17.00
C GLY A 250 -2.77 11.96 16.65
N THR A 251 -2.18 12.84 17.46
CA THR A 251 -2.25 14.30 17.27
C THR A 251 -1.10 14.86 16.45
N GLN A 252 -0.02 14.12 16.23
CA GLN A 252 1.16 14.61 15.51
C GLN A 252 1.56 13.66 14.38
N PHE A 253 1.60 14.20 13.16
CA PHE A 253 2.19 13.53 12.00
C PHE A 253 3.32 14.40 11.42
N ALA A 254 4.18 13.79 10.62
CA ALA A 254 5.34 14.45 10.04
C ALA A 254 5.44 14.14 8.55
N PHE A 255 6.17 14.98 7.83
CA PHE A 255 6.46 14.81 6.42
C PHE A 255 7.94 14.51 6.22
N GLY A 256 8.25 13.36 5.61
CA GLY A 256 9.59 13.10 5.11
C GLY A 256 9.84 13.94 3.85
N LEU A 257 10.97 14.64 3.83
CA LEU A 257 11.37 15.50 2.70
C LEU A 257 12.84 15.25 2.31
N ILE A 258 13.16 15.56 1.06
CA ILE A 258 14.52 15.84 0.63
C ILE A 258 14.55 17.26 0.07
N PHE A 259 15.40 18.10 0.66
CA PHE A 259 15.74 19.39 0.09
C PHE A 259 16.87 19.22 -0.92
N GLU A 260 16.61 19.64 -2.16
CA GLU A 260 17.57 19.61 -3.26
C GLU A 260 18.00 21.03 -3.60
N ALA A 261 19.31 21.26 -3.63
CA ALA A 261 19.91 22.49 -4.11
C ALA A 261 20.80 22.18 -5.31
N ARG A 262 20.63 22.92 -6.42
CA ARG A 262 21.46 22.80 -7.61
C ARG A 262 22.53 23.88 -7.63
N ASN A 263 23.78 23.47 -7.76
CA ASN A 263 24.88 24.42 -7.86
C ASN A 263 25.03 24.96 -9.30
N ILE A 264 25.94 25.92 -9.48
CA ILE A 264 26.22 26.56 -10.79
C ILE A 264 26.77 25.53 -11.81
N GLN A 265 27.40 24.47 -11.33
CA GLN A 265 27.92 23.36 -12.17
C GLN A 265 26.84 22.32 -12.51
N GLY A 266 25.58 22.52 -12.10
CA GLY A 266 24.46 21.61 -12.34
C GLY A 266 24.43 20.37 -11.44
N GLN A 267 25.36 20.24 -10.49
CA GLN A 267 25.32 19.14 -9.51
C GLN A 267 24.23 19.40 -8.47
N SER A 268 23.49 18.34 -8.16
CA SER A 268 22.38 18.38 -7.20
C SER A 268 22.83 17.81 -5.86
N ILE A 269 22.63 18.57 -4.79
CA ILE A 269 22.95 18.16 -3.42
C ILE A 269 21.63 17.89 -2.69
N TRP A 270 21.50 16.71 -2.09
CA TRP A 270 20.28 16.29 -1.40
C TRP A 270 20.48 16.27 0.11
N HIS A 271 19.49 16.79 0.82
CA HIS A 271 19.41 16.78 2.28
C HIS A 271 18.09 16.18 2.72
N GLU A 272 18.14 14.93 3.21
CA GLU A 272 16.97 14.25 3.72
C GLU A 272 16.67 14.73 5.15
N THR A 273 15.38 15.00 5.40
CA THR A 273 14.89 15.54 6.67
C THR A 273 13.45 15.09 6.95
N THR A 274 12.98 15.37 8.16
CA THR A 274 11.58 15.20 8.56
C THR A 274 11.06 16.51 9.14
N VAL A 275 9.92 16.98 8.64
CA VAL A 275 9.23 18.17 9.14
C VAL A 275 8.08 17.75 10.05
N LYS A 276 8.16 18.09 11.34
CA LYS A 276 7.10 17.82 12.32
C LYS A 276 6.01 18.88 12.22
N VAL A 277 4.74 18.48 12.24
CA VAL A 277 3.61 19.42 12.24
C VAL A 277 3.30 19.83 13.67
N MET A 278 3.13 21.14 13.92
CA MET A 278 2.57 21.64 15.17
C MET A 278 1.10 21.98 15.00
N GLU A 279 0.29 21.59 15.97
CA GLU A 279 -1.13 21.91 16.00
C GLU A 279 -1.45 22.79 17.19
N ASP A 280 -2.32 23.77 16.95
CA ASP A 280 -2.95 24.52 18.03
C ASP A 280 -3.85 23.59 18.84
N SER A 281 -3.52 23.44 20.11
CA SER A 281 -4.36 22.74 21.10
C SER A 281 -5.73 23.39 21.31
N ALA A 282 -6.01 24.55 20.70
CA ALA A 282 -7.21 25.36 20.89
C ALA A 282 -8.37 25.06 19.93
N ASN A 283 -8.17 24.29 18.83
CA ASN A 283 -9.19 24.06 17.80
C ASN A 283 -9.57 22.58 17.63
N THR A 284 -9.87 21.90 18.73
CA THR A 284 -10.64 20.65 18.64
C THR A 284 -12.13 20.99 18.57
N PRO A 285 -12.88 20.52 17.57
CA PRO A 285 -14.34 20.57 17.63
C PRO A 285 -14.78 19.71 18.80
N ASP A 286 -15.54 20.31 19.72
CA ASP A 286 -16.12 19.66 20.89
C ASP A 286 -16.69 18.27 20.54
N PRO A 287 -16.28 17.19 21.22
CA PRO A 287 -17.07 15.97 21.18
C PRO A 287 -18.38 16.24 21.93
N ALA A 288 -19.50 15.96 21.24
CA ALA A 288 -20.88 16.03 21.70
C ALA A 288 -21.09 15.72 23.21
N PRO A 289 -22.09 16.33 23.86
CA PRO A 289 -22.28 16.28 25.31
C PRO A 289 -22.37 14.83 25.81
N LYS A 290 -21.41 14.44 26.65
CA LYS A 290 -21.40 13.14 27.32
C LYS A 290 -22.46 13.12 28.41
N ILE A 291 -23.54 12.40 28.18
CA ILE A 291 -24.43 11.92 29.24
C ILE A 291 -23.57 11.10 30.21
N THR A 292 -23.64 11.46 31.49
CA THR A 292 -22.81 10.93 32.57
C THR A 292 -23.45 9.68 33.16
N PRO A 293 -22.79 8.50 33.16
CA PRO A 293 -23.12 7.43 34.08
C PRO A 293 -22.20 7.49 35.31
N LEU A 294 -22.78 7.13 36.47
CA LEU A 294 -22.20 7.13 37.81
C LEU A 294 -20.78 6.51 37.90
N LYS A 295 -19.89 7.20 38.64
CA LYS A 295 -18.50 6.79 38.93
C LYS A 295 -18.42 5.55 39.83
N PRO A 296 -17.41 4.67 39.60
CA PRO A 296 -16.68 4.03 40.68
C PRO A 296 -15.31 4.68 40.88
N CYS A 297 -14.94 4.86 42.15
CA CYS A 297 -13.74 5.51 42.63
C CYS A 297 -12.46 4.84 42.11
N ARG A 298 -11.56 5.59 41.46
CA ARG A 298 -10.20 5.14 41.11
C ARG A 298 -9.18 6.05 41.78
N VAL A 299 -8.28 5.45 42.55
CA VAL A 299 -7.15 6.12 43.21
C VAL A 299 -6.23 6.71 42.13
N THR A 300 -5.93 8.00 42.24
CA THR A 300 -5.03 8.71 41.32
C THR A 300 -3.63 8.68 41.90
N ILE A 301 -2.72 7.93 41.25
CA ILE A 301 -1.28 8.05 41.52
C ILE A 301 -0.80 9.29 40.76
N LEU A 302 -0.47 10.35 41.48
CA LEU A 302 0.16 11.54 40.91
C LEU A 302 1.61 11.21 40.54
N LEU A 303 1.87 10.89 39.26
CA LEU A 303 3.23 10.95 38.75
C LEU A 303 3.70 12.42 38.75
N PRO A 304 4.95 12.72 39.15
CA PRO A 304 5.49 14.07 39.08
C PRO A 304 5.38 14.61 37.66
N LYS A 305 4.74 15.78 37.50
CA LYS A 305 4.77 16.54 36.24
C LYS A 305 6.23 16.81 35.89
N ILE A 306 6.76 16.06 34.93
CA ILE A 306 7.99 16.46 34.25
C ILE A 306 7.68 17.82 33.62
N ALA A 307 8.37 18.86 34.09
CA ALA A 307 8.25 20.21 33.58
C ALA A 307 8.42 20.17 32.06
N THR A 308 7.35 20.50 31.34
CA THR A 308 7.36 20.56 29.88
C THR A 308 8.17 21.79 29.54
N ILE A 309 9.44 21.61 29.17
CA ILE A 309 10.29 22.70 28.68
C ILE A 309 9.55 23.32 27.49
N GLU A 310 9.16 24.59 27.59
CA GLU A 310 8.64 25.37 26.47
C GLU A 310 9.74 25.46 25.41
N ARG A 311 9.67 24.59 24.41
CA ARG A 311 10.65 24.55 23.33
C ARG A 311 10.31 25.67 22.35
N LYS A 312 11.05 26.77 22.43
CA LYS A 312 10.90 27.95 21.56
C LYS A 312 11.21 27.59 20.10
N ILE A 313 10.24 27.79 19.22
CA ILE A 313 10.40 27.62 17.76
C ILE A 313 11.14 28.85 17.23
N THR A 314 12.17 28.64 16.42
CA THR A 314 12.85 29.73 15.71
C THR A 314 12.47 29.68 14.24
N ILE A 315 11.91 30.77 13.69
CA ILE A 315 11.50 30.83 12.27
C ILE A 315 12.75 30.73 11.37
N ILE A 316 12.66 29.92 10.32
CA ILE A 316 13.71 29.75 9.30
C ILE A 316 13.28 30.50 8.03
N ASN A 317 14.04 31.55 7.71
CA ASN A 317 13.88 32.32 6.46
C ASN A 317 14.92 31.94 5.39
N ASP A 318 15.87 31.06 5.73
CA ASP A 318 16.92 30.56 4.84
C ASP A 318 17.16 29.08 5.13
N ILE A 319 16.46 28.21 4.40
CA ILE A 319 16.62 26.74 4.52
C ILE A 319 18.06 26.32 4.22
N CYS A 320 18.70 26.91 3.20
CA CYS A 320 20.08 26.58 2.84
C CYS A 320 21.05 26.94 3.97
N GLY A 321 20.91 28.14 4.54
CA GLY A 321 21.68 28.58 5.70
C GLY A 321 21.46 27.70 6.93
N ALA A 322 20.20 27.33 7.21
CA ALA A 322 19.87 26.42 8.32
C ALA A 322 20.52 25.04 8.16
N ILE A 323 20.49 24.47 6.95
CA ILE A 323 21.15 23.21 6.63
C ILE A 323 22.66 23.32 6.86
N GLU A 324 23.32 24.39 6.40
CA GLU A 324 24.75 24.58 6.61
C GLU A 324 25.12 24.77 8.09
N ILE A 325 24.29 25.46 8.88
CA ILE A 325 24.49 25.61 10.33
C ILE A 325 24.43 24.25 11.05
N ALA A 326 23.45 23.42 10.70
CA ALA A 326 23.32 22.07 11.26
C ALA A 326 24.55 21.21 10.94
N ARG A 327 25.07 21.32 9.72
CA ARG A 327 26.25 20.57 9.26
C ARG A 327 27.54 20.98 9.95
N GLY A 328 27.68 22.26 10.30
CA GLY A 328 28.84 22.77 11.03
C GLY A 328 28.97 22.26 12.47
N GLY A 329 28.10 21.36 12.93
CA GLY A 329 28.10 20.81 14.29
C GLY A 329 27.68 21.80 15.37
N LYS A 330 27.16 22.97 14.98
CA LYS A 330 26.86 24.07 15.91
C LYS A 330 25.51 23.91 16.60
N GLN A 331 24.56 23.18 16.00
CA GLN A 331 23.22 22.96 16.58
C GLN A 331 22.50 21.78 15.92
N GLN A 332 22.00 20.83 16.71
CA GLN A 332 21.05 19.80 16.25
C GLN A 332 19.62 20.32 16.39
N PHE A 333 18.86 20.29 15.31
CA PHE A 333 17.48 20.75 15.32
C PHE A 333 16.60 19.92 14.37
N ALA A 334 15.32 19.84 14.70
CA ALA A 334 14.28 19.31 13.82
C ALA A 334 13.59 20.46 13.10
N PHE A 335 13.23 20.25 11.84
CA PHE A 335 12.35 21.17 11.11
C PHE A 335 10.91 21.00 11.60
N VAL A 336 10.21 22.11 11.74
CA VAL A 336 8.84 22.15 12.24
C VAL A 336 8.02 23.07 11.35
N LEU A 337 6.79 22.67 11.04
CA LEU A 337 5.79 23.54 10.42
C LEU A 337 4.98 24.23 11.52
N GLY A 338 5.12 25.54 11.60
CA GLY A 338 4.35 26.41 12.49
C GLY A 338 2.90 26.58 12.04
N VAL A 339 2.04 26.98 12.98
CA VAL A 339 0.61 27.22 12.75
C VAL A 339 0.37 28.39 11.78
N ASP A 340 1.33 29.30 11.70
CA ASP A 340 1.37 30.51 10.89
C ASP A 340 1.91 30.30 9.46
N GLN A 341 2.02 29.04 9.01
CA GLN A 341 2.58 28.68 7.69
C GLN A 341 4.05 29.10 7.51
N HIS A 342 4.83 29.07 8.59
CA HIS A 342 6.28 29.22 8.53
C HIS A 342 7.00 27.93 8.87
N ILE A 343 8.14 27.70 8.23
CA ILE A 343 9.09 26.68 8.68
C ILE A 343 9.89 27.25 9.84
N GLY A 344 10.03 26.46 10.90
CA GLY A 344 10.90 26.75 12.03
C GLY A 344 11.88 25.62 12.34
N SER A 345 12.84 25.91 13.20
CA SER A 345 13.72 24.95 13.85
C SER A 345 13.35 24.82 15.33
N MET A 346 13.52 23.61 15.85
CA MET A 346 13.33 23.28 17.25
C MET A 346 14.49 22.38 17.71
N PRO A 347 15.11 22.65 18.87
CA PRO A 347 16.18 21.80 19.39
C PRO A 347 15.72 20.35 19.50
N SER A 348 16.51 19.42 18.99
CA SER A 348 16.16 18.00 18.98
C SER A 348 17.42 17.15 18.97
N ASP A 349 17.52 16.22 19.92
CA ASP A 349 18.61 15.24 20.00
C ASP A 349 18.55 14.24 18.83
N ASP A 350 17.35 14.02 18.27
CA ASP A 350 17.12 13.13 17.11
C ASP A 350 17.22 13.84 15.73
N GLY A 351 17.60 15.12 15.69
CA GLY A 351 17.61 15.95 14.48
C GLY A 351 18.76 15.64 13.54
N VAL A 352 18.79 14.45 12.92
CA VAL A 352 19.84 14.05 11.97
C VAL A 352 19.45 14.45 10.56
N LEU A 353 20.20 15.39 9.96
CA LEU A 353 20.14 15.69 8.54
C LEU A 353 21.09 14.76 7.78
N THR A 354 20.53 13.89 6.93
CA THR A 354 21.34 12.98 6.12
C THR A 354 21.64 13.63 4.77
N ARG A 355 22.93 13.90 4.51
CA ARG A 355 23.39 14.44 3.22
C ARG A 355 23.69 13.32 2.24
N TYR A 356 23.17 13.47 1.03
CA TYR A 356 23.56 12.67 -0.12
C TYR A 356 24.19 13.60 -1.16
N SER A 357 25.52 13.54 -1.30
CA SER A 357 26.28 14.33 -2.28
C SER A 357 26.03 13.90 -3.73
N ASP A 358 25.30 12.80 -3.93
CA ASP A 358 25.09 12.14 -5.22
C ASP A 358 23.73 11.42 -5.24
N GLY A 359 22.69 12.12 -4.77
CA GLY A 359 21.34 11.58 -4.82
C GLY A 359 20.92 11.31 -6.26
N ASN A 360 20.59 10.07 -6.58
CA ASN A 360 20.04 9.69 -7.87
C ASN A 360 18.60 9.19 -7.68
N GLN A 361 17.80 9.27 -8.74
CA GLN A 361 16.42 8.84 -8.74
C GLN A 361 16.07 8.05 -9.99
N THR A 362 15.03 7.24 -9.89
CA THR A 362 14.43 6.56 -11.04
C THR A 362 12.92 6.75 -10.99
N SER A 363 12.31 7.09 -12.12
CA SER A 363 10.85 7.24 -12.20
C SER A 363 10.17 5.88 -12.26
N LEU A 364 8.90 5.83 -11.84
CA LEU A 364 8.05 4.65 -12.04
C LEU A 364 7.99 4.27 -13.53
N SER A 365 7.95 5.25 -14.44
CA SER A 365 7.95 4.99 -15.88
C SER A 365 9.16 4.19 -16.37
N THR A 366 10.36 4.52 -15.88
CA THR A 366 11.57 3.76 -16.20
C THR A 366 11.50 2.33 -15.64
N LEU A 367 10.93 2.14 -14.45
CA LEU A 367 10.81 0.83 -13.82
C LEU A 367 9.78 -0.08 -14.48
N LEU A 368 8.72 0.49 -15.05
CA LEU A 368 7.71 -0.25 -15.81
C LEU A 368 8.19 -0.68 -17.20
N ILE A 369 9.26 -0.05 -17.72
CA ILE A 369 9.84 -0.38 -19.04
C ILE A 369 11.02 -1.35 -18.91
N LEU A 370 11.85 -1.20 -17.88
CA LEU A 370 13.06 -1.99 -17.72
C LEU A 370 12.79 -3.36 -17.06
N ASP A 371 12.99 -4.43 -17.81
CA ASP A 371 12.83 -5.82 -17.32
C ASP A 371 13.96 -6.27 -16.37
N GLN A 372 15.03 -5.48 -16.26
CA GLN A 372 16.20 -5.76 -15.39
C GLN A 372 15.88 -5.82 -13.89
N TYR A 373 14.65 -5.43 -13.51
CA TYR A 373 14.17 -5.39 -12.13
C TYR A 373 13.14 -6.50 -11.83
N SER A 374 13.23 -7.67 -12.46
CA SER A 374 12.29 -8.79 -12.25
C SER A 374 12.04 -9.16 -10.78
N GLY A 375 13.05 -9.07 -9.91
CA GLY A 375 12.90 -9.30 -8.46
C GLY A 375 12.08 -8.23 -7.71
N LEU A 376 11.78 -7.10 -8.35
CA LEU A 376 10.94 -6.01 -7.81
C LEU A 376 9.46 -6.15 -8.18
N LYS A 377 9.07 -7.21 -8.91
CA LYS A 377 7.68 -7.50 -9.32
C LYS A 377 6.84 -8.18 -8.24
N CYS A 378 7.37 -8.38 -7.04
CA CYS A 378 6.66 -9.09 -5.96
C CYS A 378 5.29 -8.45 -5.68
N LEU A 379 4.25 -9.27 -5.59
CA LEU A 379 2.87 -8.83 -5.39
C LEU A 379 2.69 -7.92 -4.16
N ASP A 380 3.29 -8.28 -3.02
CA ASP A 380 3.21 -7.47 -1.78
C ASP A 380 3.64 -6.03 -2.00
N LEU A 381 4.74 -5.82 -2.73
CA LEU A 381 5.29 -4.51 -2.98
C LEU A 381 4.38 -3.69 -3.90
N ARG A 382 3.83 -4.32 -4.95
CA ARG A 382 2.86 -3.70 -5.85
C ARG A 382 1.62 -3.23 -5.08
N MET A 383 1.12 -4.04 -4.14
CA MET A 383 -0.08 -3.71 -3.35
C MET A 383 0.17 -2.52 -2.43
N LEU A 384 1.30 -2.53 -1.71
CA LEU A 384 1.68 -1.42 -0.83
C LEU A 384 1.93 -0.12 -1.60
N LEU A 385 2.58 -0.23 -2.77
CA LEU A 385 2.84 0.92 -3.64
C LEU A 385 1.52 1.52 -4.15
N ALA A 386 0.58 0.68 -4.59
CA ALA A 386 -0.74 1.10 -5.03
C ALA A 386 -1.51 1.86 -3.93
N LEU A 387 -1.54 1.33 -2.70
CA LEU A 387 -2.19 2.01 -1.57
C LEU A 387 -1.54 3.36 -1.26
N ARG A 388 -0.20 3.43 -1.25
CA ARG A 388 0.53 4.69 -1.00
C ARG A 388 0.26 5.74 -2.06
N ILE A 389 0.28 5.36 -3.33
CA ILE A 389 0.00 6.28 -4.44
C ILE A 389 -1.45 6.75 -4.39
N ALA A 390 -2.42 5.85 -4.23
CA ALA A 390 -3.83 6.20 -4.14
C ALA A 390 -4.11 7.17 -2.99
N SER A 391 -3.61 6.86 -1.80
CA SER A 391 -3.79 7.71 -0.63
C SER A 391 -3.09 9.07 -0.75
N ASN A 392 -1.88 9.12 -1.30
CA ASN A 392 -1.16 10.38 -1.46
C ASN A 392 -1.73 11.26 -2.58
N ILE A 393 -2.24 10.68 -3.68
CA ILE A 393 -2.97 11.45 -4.69
C ILE A 393 -4.16 12.15 -4.04
N LEU A 394 -4.95 11.43 -3.25
CA LEU A 394 -6.07 12.03 -2.53
C LEU A 394 -5.60 13.07 -1.49
N GLN A 395 -4.55 12.78 -0.71
CA GLN A 395 -4.00 13.70 0.31
C GLN A 395 -3.35 14.96 -0.26
N LEU A 396 -2.91 14.96 -1.51
CA LEU A 396 -2.23 16.10 -2.14
C LEU A 396 -3.05 16.73 -3.27
N PHE A 397 -4.22 16.20 -3.61
CA PHE A 397 -5.05 16.81 -4.63
C PHE A 397 -5.49 18.21 -4.22
N LYS A 398 -5.46 19.10 -5.21
CA LYS A 398 -5.62 20.55 -5.08
C LYS A 398 -4.64 21.26 -4.13
N THR A 399 -3.51 20.62 -3.81
CA THR A 399 -2.35 21.30 -3.21
C THR A 399 -1.33 21.67 -4.29
N ASN A 400 -0.42 22.59 -3.97
CA ASN A 400 0.68 22.96 -4.85
C ASN A 400 1.76 21.87 -5.01
N TRP A 401 1.65 20.76 -4.26
CA TRP A 401 2.42 19.55 -4.53
C TRP A 401 1.94 18.79 -5.78
N LEU A 402 0.66 18.96 -6.15
CA LEU A 402 0.05 18.39 -7.35
C LEU A 402 -0.09 19.47 -8.43
N GLN A 403 1.04 19.92 -8.98
CA GLN A 403 1.07 21.00 -10.00
C GLN A 403 0.43 20.59 -11.34
N ARG A 404 0.45 19.28 -11.63
CA ARG A 404 -0.10 18.61 -12.80
C ARG A 404 -0.66 17.25 -12.39
N ILE A 405 -1.48 16.63 -13.23
CA ILE A 405 -1.99 15.29 -12.95
C ILE A 405 -0.82 14.30 -12.84
N TRP A 406 -0.77 13.53 -11.75
CA TRP A 406 0.28 12.53 -11.58
C TRP A 406 0.06 11.36 -12.54
N SER A 407 1.13 11.02 -13.24
CA SER A 407 1.31 9.80 -14.00
C SER A 407 2.56 9.06 -13.47
N LYS A 408 2.91 7.94 -14.11
CA LYS A 408 4.16 7.21 -13.86
C LYS A 408 5.44 8.07 -13.97
N ASN A 409 5.37 9.26 -14.57
CA ASN A 409 6.53 10.14 -14.75
C ASN A 409 6.81 11.04 -13.53
N GLU A 410 5.81 11.29 -12.70
CA GLU A 410 5.89 12.20 -11.55
C GLU A 410 6.30 11.48 -10.26
N ILE A 411 6.26 10.15 -10.26
CA ILE A 411 6.58 9.29 -9.12
C ILE A 411 8.00 8.78 -9.26
N TYR A 412 8.84 9.08 -8.27
CA TYR A 412 10.26 8.74 -8.26
C TYR A 412 10.63 7.90 -7.05
N PHE A 413 11.74 7.19 -7.17
CA PHE A 413 12.32 6.37 -6.10
C PHE A 413 13.80 6.72 -5.95
N PRO A 414 14.33 6.77 -4.71
CA PRO A 414 15.72 7.10 -4.48
C PRO A 414 16.62 5.91 -4.87
N THR A 415 17.77 6.23 -5.44
CA THR A 415 18.79 5.27 -5.88
C THR A 415 20.12 5.65 -5.24
N SER A 416 20.67 4.77 -4.40
CA SER A 416 21.97 5.00 -3.74
C SER A 416 23.14 4.57 -4.65
N LYS A 417 24.23 5.33 -4.64
CA LYS A 417 25.49 4.92 -5.31
C LYS A 417 25.97 3.60 -4.71
N GLY A 418 26.18 2.60 -5.56
CA GLY A 418 26.64 1.24 -5.18
C GLY A 418 25.53 0.18 -5.17
N ILE A 419 24.27 0.56 -4.99
CA ILE A 419 23.11 -0.34 -5.06
C ILE A 419 22.41 -0.10 -6.39
N LYS A 420 22.43 -1.11 -7.28
CA LYS A 420 21.80 -1.01 -8.62
C LYS A 420 20.27 -0.98 -8.60
N THR A 421 19.64 -1.14 -7.44
CA THR A 421 18.18 -1.23 -7.30
C THR A 421 17.61 -0.02 -6.55
N PRO A 422 16.56 0.63 -7.07
CA PRO A 422 15.89 1.73 -6.38
C PRO A 422 15.14 1.24 -5.14
N ASP A 423 14.99 2.10 -4.13
CA ASP A 423 14.16 1.81 -2.96
C ASP A 423 12.68 2.08 -3.24
N LEU A 424 11.98 1.01 -3.61
CA LEU A 424 10.55 1.03 -3.90
C LEU A 424 9.66 1.30 -2.68
N ASN A 425 10.20 1.24 -1.46
CA ASN A 425 9.44 1.55 -0.25
C ASN A 425 9.41 3.05 0.06
N ARG A 426 10.12 3.87 -0.70
CA ARG A 426 10.20 5.32 -0.45
C ARG A 426 9.88 6.13 -1.70
N PRO A 427 8.70 5.92 -2.34
CA PRO A 427 8.29 6.76 -3.44
C PRO A 427 8.21 8.22 -3.00
N PHE A 428 8.58 9.14 -3.88
CA PHE A 428 8.46 10.57 -3.65
C PHE A 428 8.06 11.30 -4.93
N ILE A 429 7.57 12.52 -4.77
CA ILE A 429 7.37 13.50 -5.84
C ILE A 429 8.37 14.64 -5.69
N SER A 430 8.64 15.38 -6.76
CA SER A 430 9.57 16.52 -6.74
C SER A 430 8.89 17.80 -7.23
N VAL A 431 9.06 18.88 -6.48
CA VAL A 431 8.56 20.23 -6.82
C VAL A 431 9.72 21.21 -6.83
N CYS A 432 9.88 21.97 -7.92
CA CYS A 432 10.90 23.00 -8.06
C CYS A 432 10.37 24.38 -7.62
N PHE A 433 11.26 25.19 -7.03
CA PHE A 433 10.99 26.54 -6.51
C PHE A 433 11.82 27.62 -7.23
N GLU A 434 12.04 27.47 -8.54
CA GLU A 434 12.82 28.42 -9.36
C GLU A 434 12.17 29.83 -9.40
N GLY A 435 12.99 30.88 -9.43
CA GLY A 435 12.66 32.26 -9.06
C GLY A 435 11.39 32.91 -9.64
N THR A 436 10.72 33.70 -8.78
CA THR A 436 9.63 34.70 -8.97
C THR A 436 8.39 34.37 -9.81
N LYS A 437 8.36 33.30 -10.60
CA LYS A 437 7.14 32.84 -11.28
C LYS A 437 6.86 31.41 -10.89
N ALA A 438 6.10 31.24 -9.81
CA ALA A 438 5.46 29.96 -9.51
C ALA A 438 4.80 29.47 -10.80
N ARG A 439 5.10 28.24 -11.23
CA ARG A 439 4.44 27.66 -12.39
C ARG A 439 2.93 27.72 -12.13
N PRO A 440 2.13 28.28 -13.06
CA PRO A 440 0.69 28.35 -12.86
C PRO A 440 0.19 26.92 -12.72
N ARG A 441 -0.48 26.67 -11.60
CA ARG A 441 -1.10 25.39 -11.32
C ARG A 441 -2.16 25.12 -12.38
N GLU A 442 -2.13 23.93 -12.96
CA GLU A 442 -3.19 23.49 -13.86
C GLU A 442 -4.48 23.32 -13.04
N ASP A 443 -5.61 23.77 -13.57
CA ASP A 443 -6.90 23.47 -12.95
C ASP A 443 -7.23 22.00 -13.23
N ILE A 444 -6.74 21.13 -12.35
CA ILE A 444 -6.92 19.70 -12.47
C ILE A 444 -8.37 19.35 -12.15
N GLU A 445 -9.06 18.78 -13.14
CA GLU A 445 -10.36 18.17 -12.94
C GLU A 445 -10.20 16.87 -12.13
N LEU A 446 -11.04 16.69 -11.11
CA LEU A 446 -11.00 15.51 -10.25
C LEU A 446 -11.17 14.22 -11.05
N ARG A 447 -12.07 14.21 -12.04
CA ARG A 447 -12.28 13.05 -12.91
C ARG A 447 -11.02 12.63 -13.64
N ALA A 448 -10.28 13.60 -14.19
CA ALA A 448 -9.03 13.31 -14.87
C ALA A 448 -7.99 12.74 -13.90
N ALA A 449 -7.87 13.28 -12.69
CA ALA A 449 -6.95 12.73 -11.69
C ALA A 449 -7.32 11.33 -11.18
N ILE A 450 -8.62 11.07 -10.99
CA ILE A 450 -9.11 9.76 -10.57
C ILE A 450 -8.96 8.72 -11.69
N LEU A 451 -9.18 9.11 -12.96
CA LEU A 451 -8.89 8.26 -14.10
C LEU A 451 -7.39 7.91 -14.17
N GLU A 452 -6.50 8.90 -14.04
CA GLU A 452 -5.05 8.64 -14.00
C GLU A 452 -4.64 7.78 -12.82
N LEU A 453 -5.29 7.92 -11.66
CA LEU A 453 -5.11 6.99 -10.56
C LEU A 453 -5.51 5.56 -10.96
N GLY A 454 -6.66 5.36 -11.62
CA GLY A 454 -7.08 4.05 -12.13
C GLY A 454 -6.05 3.44 -13.10
N ILE A 455 -5.49 4.27 -13.99
CA ILE A 455 -4.42 3.87 -14.92
C ILE A 455 -3.15 3.48 -14.15
N LEU A 456 -2.71 4.30 -13.18
CA LEU A 456 -1.54 4.00 -12.34
C LEU A 456 -1.70 2.68 -11.58
N LEU A 457 -2.90 2.40 -11.05
CA LEU A 457 -3.20 1.13 -10.39
C LEU A 457 -3.07 -0.04 -11.38
N LEU A 458 -3.61 0.07 -12.59
CA LEU A 458 -3.42 -0.96 -13.62
C LEU A 458 -1.95 -1.13 -14.03
N GLU A 459 -1.19 -0.05 -14.14
CA GLU A 459 0.24 -0.08 -14.45
C GLU A 459 1.05 -0.79 -13.36
N ILE A 460 0.75 -0.50 -12.09
CA ILE A 460 1.40 -1.14 -10.93
C ILE A 460 1.01 -2.61 -10.86
N TRP A 461 -0.27 -2.94 -11.05
CA TRP A 461 -0.76 -4.32 -11.06
C TRP A 461 -0.06 -5.13 -12.15
N ASN A 462 -0.10 -4.68 -13.39
CA ASN A 462 0.48 -5.41 -14.52
C ASN A 462 2.02 -5.29 -14.57
N TRP A 463 2.62 -4.42 -13.77
CA TRP A 463 4.00 -3.96 -13.90
C TRP A 463 4.36 -3.64 -15.36
N LYS A 464 3.46 -2.92 -16.02
CA LYS A 464 3.55 -2.58 -17.44
C LYS A 464 3.07 -1.14 -17.64
N ALA A 465 3.79 -0.38 -18.44
CA ALA A 465 3.40 0.98 -18.76
C ALA A 465 2.12 0.99 -19.62
N PHE A 466 1.15 1.84 -19.26
CA PHE A 466 -0.02 2.13 -20.08
C PHE A 466 0.43 2.72 -21.41
N GLN A 467 -0.12 2.16 -22.48
CA GLN A 467 0.15 2.56 -23.85
C GLN A 467 -1.18 2.71 -24.55
N ILE A 468 -1.31 3.80 -25.29
CA ILE A 468 -2.42 4.02 -26.22
C ILE A 468 -1.85 3.63 -27.59
N PRO A 469 -2.52 2.75 -28.35
CA PRO A 469 -2.11 2.44 -29.71
C PRO A 469 -1.98 3.72 -30.54
N ASP A 470 -0.95 3.81 -31.39
CA ASP A 470 -0.78 4.95 -32.29
C ASP A 470 -1.98 5.03 -33.24
N THR A 471 -2.91 5.93 -32.94
CA THR A 471 -4.02 6.29 -33.83
C THR A 471 -3.57 7.44 -34.72
N GLN A 472 -3.89 7.39 -36.02
CA GLN A 472 -3.57 8.47 -36.97
C GLN A 472 -4.20 9.82 -36.60
N THR A 473 -5.17 9.83 -35.68
CA THR A 473 -5.86 11.03 -35.20
C THR A 473 -5.40 11.38 -33.79
N THR A 474 -4.63 12.46 -33.66
CA THR A 474 -4.29 13.05 -32.37
C THR A 474 -5.54 13.69 -31.76
N PRO A 475 -5.96 13.34 -30.54
CA PRO A 475 -7.12 13.97 -29.91
C PRO A 475 -6.87 15.46 -29.70
N VAL A 476 -7.81 16.29 -30.12
CA VAL A 476 -7.75 17.73 -29.93
C VAL A 476 -8.56 18.11 -28.69
N GLY A 477 -7.89 18.67 -27.69
CA GLY A 477 -8.51 19.16 -26.45
C GLY A 477 -8.57 18.15 -25.30
N MET A 478 -8.72 18.68 -24.08
CA MET A 478 -8.65 17.89 -22.83
C MET A 478 -9.74 16.82 -22.73
N LEU A 479 -10.96 17.11 -23.17
CA LEU A 479 -12.08 16.15 -23.13
C LEU A 479 -11.87 14.97 -24.10
N ALA A 480 -11.32 15.23 -25.29
CA ALA A 480 -11.02 14.17 -26.26
C ALA A 480 -9.90 13.25 -25.75
N LEU A 481 -8.85 13.84 -25.16
CA LEU A 481 -7.77 13.09 -24.49
C LEU A 481 -8.31 12.24 -23.33
N TYR A 482 -9.15 12.82 -22.48
CA TYR A 482 -9.79 12.10 -21.38
C TYR A 482 -10.60 10.90 -21.88
N ASN A 483 -11.47 11.09 -22.88
CA ASN A 483 -12.32 10.03 -23.41
C ASN A 483 -11.51 8.90 -24.07
N GLN A 484 -10.44 9.24 -24.81
CA GLN A 484 -9.56 8.24 -25.39
C GLN A 484 -8.89 7.40 -24.29
N ARG A 485 -8.27 8.07 -23.31
CA ARG A 485 -7.60 7.41 -22.20
C ARG A 485 -8.55 6.53 -21.40
N HIS A 486 -9.74 7.03 -21.09
CA HIS A 486 -10.80 6.28 -20.41
C HIS A 486 -11.19 5.01 -21.17
N LYS A 487 -11.45 5.11 -22.48
CA LYS A 487 -11.82 3.95 -23.31
C LYS A 487 -10.74 2.86 -23.30
N HIS A 488 -9.48 3.26 -23.46
CA HIS A 488 -8.36 2.31 -23.47
C HIS A 488 -8.08 1.71 -22.08
N ALA A 489 -8.18 2.52 -21.01
CA ALA A 489 -8.05 2.05 -19.65
C ALA A 489 -9.14 1.04 -19.28
N PHE A 490 -10.38 1.30 -19.69
CA PHE A 490 -11.51 0.39 -19.47
C PHE A 490 -11.31 -0.95 -20.19
N GLY A 491 -10.91 -0.93 -21.47
CA GLY A 491 -10.58 -2.16 -22.19
C GLY A 491 -9.45 -2.94 -21.53
N TRP A 492 -8.38 -2.25 -21.12
CA TRP A 492 -7.25 -2.89 -20.45
C TRP A 492 -7.62 -3.47 -19.08
N MET A 493 -8.52 -2.81 -18.33
CA MET A 493 -9.06 -3.35 -17.08
C MET A 493 -9.78 -4.69 -17.31
N GLN A 494 -10.62 -4.76 -18.34
CA GLN A 494 -11.34 -5.98 -18.70
C GLN A 494 -10.38 -7.10 -19.16
N ASP A 495 -9.40 -6.77 -19.99
CA ASP A 495 -8.37 -7.71 -20.43
C ASP A 495 -7.52 -8.23 -19.27
N THR A 496 -7.18 -7.34 -18.33
CA THR A 496 -6.40 -7.71 -17.14
C THR A 496 -7.19 -8.70 -16.28
N ASP A 497 -8.47 -8.43 -16.01
CA ASP A 497 -9.34 -9.33 -15.25
C ASP A 497 -9.51 -10.71 -15.92
N ALA A 498 -9.59 -10.73 -17.27
CA ALA A 498 -9.70 -11.96 -18.03
C ALA A 498 -8.40 -12.80 -18.06
N THR A 499 -7.23 -12.16 -17.97
CA THR A 499 -5.92 -12.82 -18.12
C THR A 499 -5.21 -13.11 -16.81
N HIS A 500 -5.46 -12.29 -15.78
CA HIS A 500 -4.84 -12.37 -14.47
C HIS A 500 -5.90 -12.12 -13.41
N THR A 501 -6.00 -13.01 -12.42
CA THR A 501 -6.99 -12.87 -11.36
C THR A 501 -6.62 -11.69 -10.44
N ILE A 502 -7.23 -10.52 -10.67
CA ILE A 502 -7.08 -9.35 -9.80
C ILE A 502 -7.88 -9.58 -8.51
N PRO A 503 -7.32 -9.32 -7.32
CA PRO A 503 -8.08 -9.35 -6.07
C PRO A 503 -9.32 -8.46 -6.17
N ASN A 504 -10.48 -8.97 -5.78
CA ASN A 504 -11.76 -8.24 -5.88
C ASN A 504 -11.70 -6.81 -5.30
N PHE A 505 -11.08 -6.62 -4.13
CA PHE A 505 -10.96 -5.28 -3.54
C PHE A 505 -10.09 -4.34 -4.38
N TYR A 506 -9.02 -4.86 -4.99
CA TYR A 506 -8.19 -4.10 -5.91
C TYR A 506 -8.95 -3.76 -7.19
N TYR A 507 -9.66 -4.74 -7.76
CA TYR A 507 -10.51 -4.55 -8.92
C TYR A 507 -11.60 -3.50 -8.65
N ARG A 508 -12.29 -3.56 -7.50
CA ARG A 508 -13.29 -2.57 -7.10
C ARG A 508 -12.74 -1.14 -7.08
N ALA A 509 -11.53 -0.95 -6.53
CA ALA A 509 -10.88 0.36 -6.53
C ALA A 509 -10.54 0.85 -7.95
N VAL A 510 -9.98 -0.03 -8.79
CA VAL A 510 -9.67 0.30 -10.20
C VAL A 510 -10.95 0.62 -10.98
N HIS A 511 -11.97 -0.22 -10.85
CA HIS A 511 -13.26 -0.04 -11.49
C HIS A 511 -13.92 1.27 -11.05
N PHE A 512 -13.85 1.61 -9.76
CA PHE A 512 -14.37 2.88 -9.29
C PHE A 512 -13.62 4.07 -9.91
N CYS A 513 -12.29 4.00 -9.99
CA CYS A 513 -11.48 5.06 -10.60
C CYS A 513 -11.77 5.25 -12.09
N ILE A 514 -12.02 4.16 -12.83
CA ILE A 514 -12.25 4.21 -14.28
C ILE A 514 -13.72 4.52 -14.59
N SER A 515 -14.68 3.90 -13.89
CA SER A 515 -16.10 3.89 -14.27
C SER A 515 -17.06 4.28 -13.14
N GLY A 516 -16.61 4.38 -11.89
CA GLY A 516 -17.47 4.55 -10.72
C GLY A 516 -17.91 5.99 -10.41
N MET A 517 -17.28 7.00 -11.01
CA MET A 517 -17.67 8.41 -10.80
C MET A 517 -18.87 8.84 -11.65
N ASP A 518 -19.82 7.92 -11.86
CA ASP A 518 -21.06 8.16 -12.60
C ASP A 518 -22.22 8.52 -11.66
N GLY A 519 -23.28 9.16 -12.19
CA GLY A 519 -24.46 9.52 -11.38
C GLY A 519 -24.24 10.73 -10.44
N GLN A 520 -24.68 10.65 -9.18
CA GLN A 520 -24.72 11.79 -8.23
C GLN A 520 -23.33 12.33 -7.84
N ALA A 521 -22.31 11.47 -7.79
CA ALA A 521 -20.93 11.88 -7.53
C ALA A 521 -20.38 12.84 -8.60
N ARG A 522 -20.95 12.82 -9.81
CA ARG A 522 -20.62 13.77 -10.89
C ARG A 522 -20.92 15.22 -10.55
N CYS A 523 -21.87 15.46 -9.66
CA CYS A 523 -22.38 16.78 -9.31
C CYS A 523 -21.71 17.36 -8.05
N TRP A 524 -20.94 16.56 -7.32
CA TRP A 524 -20.29 17.02 -6.10
C TRP A 524 -19.09 17.90 -6.40
N LYS A 525 -19.01 19.02 -5.68
CA LYS A 525 -17.83 19.88 -5.71
C LYS A 525 -16.72 19.23 -4.90
N TRP A 526 -15.48 19.57 -5.22
CA TRP A 526 -14.28 19.10 -4.50
C TRP A 526 -14.35 19.33 -2.98
N ASP A 527 -14.95 20.44 -2.55
CA ASP A 527 -15.06 20.78 -1.13
C ASP A 527 -16.17 20.02 -0.41
N ASP A 528 -16.99 19.24 -1.13
CA ASP A 528 -18.10 18.47 -0.55
C ASP A 528 -17.57 17.31 0.32
N PRO A 529 -17.87 17.28 1.62
CA PRO A 529 -17.47 16.18 2.50
C PRO A 529 -17.94 14.80 2.03
N LYS A 530 -19.06 14.70 1.31
CA LYS A 530 -19.63 13.43 0.83
C LYS A 530 -18.78 12.80 -0.25
N LEU A 531 -18.23 13.61 -1.15
CA LEU A 531 -17.29 13.16 -2.17
C LEU A 531 -16.09 12.45 -1.54
N TRP A 532 -15.56 13.01 -0.45
CA TRP A 532 -14.43 12.43 0.26
C TRP A 532 -14.72 11.09 0.90
N VAL A 533 -15.93 10.96 1.46
CA VAL A 533 -16.40 9.69 2.01
C VAL A 533 -16.48 8.65 0.90
N GLU A 534 -17.05 9.00 -0.25
CA GLU A 534 -17.19 8.11 -1.40
C GLU A 534 -15.82 7.65 -1.96
N LEU A 535 -14.87 8.58 -2.12
CA LEU A 535 -13.51 8.28 -2.57
C LEU A 535 -12.78 7.36 -1.58
N CYS A 536 -12.94 7.61 -0.28
CA CYS A 536 -12.36 6.75 0.75
C CYS A 536 -12.96 5.34 0.72
N GLN A 537 -14.28 5.24 0.66
CA GLN A 537 -15.03 3.99 0.72
C GLN A 537 -14.75 3.08 -0.48
N ASN A 538 -14.61 3.66 -1.68
CA ASN A 538 -14.49 2.88 -2.90
C ASN A 538 -13.05 2.70 -3.38
N ILE A 539 -12.10 3.54 -2.93
CA ILE A 539 -10.70 3.46 -3.38
C ILE A 539 -9.79 3.04 -2.22
N ILE A 540 -9.79 3.80 -1.12
CA ILE A 540 -8.77 3.63 -0.08
C ILE A 540 -9.07 2.45 0.84
N GLU A 541 -10.31 2.29 1.31
CA GLU A 541 -10.68 1.16 2.18
C GLU A 541 -10.45 -0.19 1.51
N PRO A 542 -10.89 -0.44 0.25
CA PRO A 542 -10.62 -1.70 -0.43
C PRO A 542 -9.12 -1.96 -0.60
N LEU A 543 -8.34 -0.95 -0.96
CA LEU A 543 -6.89 -1.10 -1.09
C LEU A 543 -6.20 -1.36 0.25
N HIS A 544 -6.66 -0.72 1.33
CA HIS A 544 -6.14 -0.91 2.69
C HIS A 544 -6.47 -2.30 3.23
N GLU A 545 -7.72 -2.76 3.07
CA GLU A 545 -8.15 -4.12 3.45
C GLU A 545 -7.38 -5.19 2.70
N ASN A 546 -7.17 -4.98 1.39
CA ASN A 546 -6.30 -5.84 0.60
C ASN A 546 -4.87 -5.87 1.18
N CYS A 547 -4.32 -4.70 1.56
CA CYS A 547 -2.98 -4.56 2.15
C CYS A 547 -2.83 -5.09 3.57
N GLY A 548 -3.88 -5.11 4.39
CA GLY A 548 -3.83 -5.60 5.77
C GLY A 548 -3.32 -7.04 5.89
N ASN A 549 -3.52 -7.85 4.85
CA ASN A 549 -3.00 -9.22 4.76
C ASN A 549 -1.53 -9.30 4.34
N TRP A 550 -0.98 -8.26 3.69
CA TRP A 550 0.39 -8.21 3.16
C TRP A 550 1.38 -7.49 4.10
N VAL A 551 0.93 -6.48 4.87
CA VAL A 551 1.78 -5.67 5.78
C VAL A 551 2.39 -6.48 6.93
N ARG A 552 1.67 -7.51 7.43
CA ARG A 552 2.11 -8.29 8.60
C ARG A 552 3.30 -9.22 8.34
N LYS A 553 3.74 -9.38 7.09
CA LYS A 553 4.84 -10.27 6.70
C LYS A 553 6.22 -9.60 6.66
N ARG A 554 6.34 -8.30 6.98
CA ARG A 554 7.59 -7.52 6.90
C ARG A 554 8.12 -6.95 8.21
N THR A 555 7.51 -7.23 9.36
CA THR A 555 8.16 -6.88 10.63
C THR A 555 9.30 -7.87 10.89
N PRO A 556 10.54 -7.39 11.12
CA PRO A 556 11.69 -8.25 11.36
C PRO A 556 11.51 -9.11 12.60
#